data_AF-A0A3R8RG51-F1
#
_entry.id   AF-A0A3R8RG51-F1
#
_cell.length_a   1.000
_cell.length_b   1.000
_cell.length_c   1.000
_cell.angle_alpha   90.00
_cell.angle_beta   90.00
_cell.angle_gamma   90.00
#
_symmetry.space_group_name_H-M   'P 1'
#
loop_
_entity.id
_entity.type
_entity.pdbx_description
1 polymer ?
#
loop_
_entity_poly.entity_id
_entity_poly.type
_entity_poly.pdbx_seq_one_letter_code
_entity_poly.pdbx_strand_id
1 'polypeptide(L)'
;DLDVVLGGRSQYRLEVRPRVLGDFVAGAWWHSTSPASHFTQSLVCSRVTEDGGRITLSGRVLKTTDAAGEREERELETDEEVLGVYRERFGVELDRVPTVRNREGHG
;
A
#
# COMPACT_ATOMS: atom_id res chain seq x y z
N ASP A 1 0.29 7.58 25.93
CA ASP A 1 0.46 6.99 24.59
C ASP A 1 0.76 5.52 24.67
N LEU A 2 0.39 4.77 23.63
CA LEU A 2 0.65 3.35 23.45
C LEU A 2 1.80 3.20 22.45
N ASP A 3 2.87 2.53 22.86
CA ASP A 3 4.00 2.20 22.00
C ASP A 3 3.78 0.82 21.36
N VAL A 4 3.76 0.79 20.02
CA VAL A 4 3.65 -0.44 19.22
C VAL A 4 5.06 -0.84 18.80
N VAL A 5 5.51 -2.02 19.25
CA VAL A 5 6.86 -2.53 19.04
C VAL A 5 6.82 -3.85 18.26
N LEU A 6 7.68 -4.00 17.26
CA LEU A 6 7.84 -5.23 16.49
C LEU A 6 9.32 -5.65 16.49
N GLY A 7 9.61 -6.86 16.99
CA GLY A 7 10.99 -7.37 17.05
C GLY A 7 11.92 -6.46 17.86
N GLY A 8 11.43 -5.87 18.95
CA GLY A 8 12.19 -4.94 19.79
C GLY A 8 12.35 -3.52 19.23
N ARG A 9 11.84 -3.22 18.02
CA ARG A 9 11.91 -1.89 17.40
C ARG A 9 10.57 -1.18 17.49
N SER A 10 10.62 0.10 17.85
CA SER A 10 9.42 0.96 17.89
C SER A 10 8.90 1.21 16.48
N GLN A 11 7.62 0.95 16.26
CA GLN A 11 6.94 1.14 14.98
C GLN A 11 6.05 2.38 15.01
N TYR A 12 5.21 2.51 16.04
CA TYR A 12 4.28 3.62 16.19
C TYR A 12 4.14 4.01 17.66
N ARG A 13 3.84 5.28 17.89
CA ARG A 13 3.33 5.79 19.17
C ARG A 13 1.94 6.35 18.92
N LEU A 14 0.95 5.78 19.60
CA LEU A 14 -0.47 6.10 19.39
C LEU A 14 -1.04 6.81 20.61
N GLU A 15 -1.84 7.85 20.39
CA GLU A 15 -2.69 8.39 21.44
C GLU A 15 -3.79 7.37 21.78
N VAL A 16 -4.10 7.18 23.06
CA VAL A 16 -5.13 6.21 23.52
C VAL A 16 -6.55 6.79 23.54
N ARG A 17 -6.71 8.05 23.15
CA ARG A 17 -8.00 8.73 23.10
C ARG A 17 -8.90 8.09 22.02
N PRO A 18 -10.15 7.75 22.34
CA PRO A 18 -11.11 7.30 21.35
C PRO A 18 -11.29 8.32 20.22
N ARG A 19 -11.38 7.84 18.98
CA ARG A 19 -11.65 8.65 17.79
C ARG A 19 -13.00 8.30 17.20
N VAL A 20 -13.71 9.32 16.72
CA VAL A 20 -14.91 9.15 15.91
C VAL A 20 -14.54 9.25 14.43
N LEU A 21 -15.41 8.79 13.52
CA LEU A 21 -15.12 8.81 12.08
C LEU A 21 -14.72 10.21 11.56
N GLY A 22 -15.32 11.27 12.11
CA GLY A 22 -15.00 12.65 11.75
C GLY A 22 -13.54 13.05 11.98
N ASP A 23 -12.86 12.44 12.96
CA ASP A 23 -11.46 12.74 13.26
C ASP A 23 -10.51 12.30 12.14
N PHE A 24 -10.94 11.37 11.28
CA PHE A 24 -10.12 10.83 10.18
C PHE A 24 -10.27 11.60 8.87
N VAL A 25 -11.24 12.52 8.76
CA VAL A 25 -11.54 13.23 7.50
C VAL A 25 -10.33 14.02 7.01
N ALA A 26 -9.66 14.75 7.89
CA ALA A 26 -8.47 15.52 7.53
C ALA A 26 -7.31 14.62 7.05
N GLY A 27 -7.08 13.49 7.73
CA GLY A 27 -6.06 12.51 7.35
C GLY A 27 -6.37 11.83 6.02
N ALA A 28 -7.62 11.41 5.81
CA ALA A 28 -8.08 10.80 4.57
C ALA A 28 -7.96 11.77 3.38
N TRP A 29 -8.35 13.04 3.58
CA TRP A 29 -8.14 14.09 2.58
C TRP A 29 -6.65 14.24 2.26
N TRP A 30 -5.79 14.41 3.27
CA TRP A 30 -4.35 14.55 3.07
C TRP A 30 -3.76 13.38 2.30
N HIS A 31 -4.06 12.15 2.71
CA HIS A 31 -3.52 10.96 2.06
C HIS A 31 -3.95 10.82 0.60
N SER A 32 -5.19 11.20 0.27
CA SER A 32 -5.77 11.03 -1.07
C SER A 32 -5.52 12.19 -2.03
N THR A 33 -5.26 13.40 -1.54
CA THR A 33 -5.16 14.60 -2.38
C THR A 33 -3.84 15.36 -2.28
N SER A 34 -3.15 15.31 -1.14
CA SER A 34 -1.96 16.13 -0.96
C SER A 34 -0.82 15.66 -1.85
N PRO A 35 -0.17 16.55 -2.64
CA PRO A 35 0.98 16.18 -3.47
C PRO A 35 2.21 15.80 -2.65
N ALA A 36 2.20 16.03 -1.34
CA ALA A 36 3.23 15.60 -0.41
C ALA A 36 2.93 14.24 0.24
N SER A 37 1.75 13.68 0.03
CA SER A 37 1.41 12.32 0.50
C SER A 37 2.10 11.29 -0.38
N HIS A 38 2.80 10.34 0.24
CA HIS A 38 3.41 9.19 -0.43
C HIS A 38 2.39 8.40 -1.30
N PHE A 39 1.11 8.36 -0.88
CA PHE A 39 0.05 7.67 -1.62
C PHE A 39 -0.36 8.39 -2.93
N THR A 40 -0.02 9.66 -3.07
CA THR A 40 -0.20 10.38 -4.35
C THR A 40 1.03 10.29 -5.27
N GLN A 41 2.16 9.83 -4.72
CA GLN A 41 3.47 9.78 -5.38
C GLN A 41 3.88 8.37 -5.79
N SER A 42 3.21 7.34 -5.28
CA SER A 42 3.56 5.93 -5.49
C SER A 42 2.32 5.06 -5.60
N LEU A 43 2.46 3.92 -6.28
CA LEU A 43 1.44 2.89 -6.37
C LEU A 43 1.80 1.79 -5.39
N VAL A 44 0.87 1.43 -4.52
CA VAL A 44 1.02 0.31 -3.60
C VAL A 44 -0.32 -0.39 -3.41
N CYS A 45 -0.31 -1.72 -3.48
CA CYS A 45 -1.44 -2.57 -3.11
C CYS A 45 -0.89 -3.74 -2.29
N SER A 46 -1.43 -3.99 -1.10
CA SER A 46 -0.93 -5.01 -0.19
C SER A 46 -2.06 -5.84 0.38
N ARG A 47 -1.86 -7.16 0.50
CA ARG A 47 -2.85 -8.11 1.01
C ARG A 47 -2.16 -9.22 1.80
N VAL A 48 -2.70 -9.55 2.96
CA VAL A 48 -2.35 -10.77 3.71
C VAL A 48 -2.94 -11.98 3.00
N THR A 49 -2.14 -13.02 2.81
CA THR A 49 -2.55 -14.26 2.14
C THR A 49 -3.03 -15.30 3.17
N GLU A 50 -3.85 -16.25 2.73
CA GLU A 50 -4.50 -17.25 3.60
C GLU A 50 -3.51 -18.19 4.29
N ASP A 51 -2.35 -18.40 3.67
CA ASP A 51 -1.22 -19.16 4.19
C ASP A 51 -0.43 -18.41 5.29
N GLY A 52 -0.88 -17.22 5.69
CA GLY A 52 -0.20 -16.38 6.70
C GLY A 52 0.89 -15.49 6.14
N GLY A 53 1.10 -15.50 4.82
CA GLY A 53 2.01 -14.59 4.13
C GLY A 53 1.41 -13.21 3.82
N ARG A 54 2.07 -12.48 2.93
CA ARG A 54 1.64 -11.19 2.39
C ARG A 54 2.19 -10.98 0.99
N ILE A 55 1.35 -10.49 0.11
CA ILE A 55 1.74 -9.97 -1.20
C ILE A 55 1.65 -8.46 -1.22
N THR A 56 2.55 -7.80 -1.92
CA THR A 56 2.54 -6.34 -2.12
C THR A 56 2.98 -6.01 -3.54
N LEU A 57 2.14 -5.32 -4.29
CA LEU A 57 2.47 -4.79 -5.60
C LEU A 57 2.79 -3.29 -5.46
N SER A 58 4.03 -2.93 -5.78
CA SER A 58 4.53 -1.55 -5.76
C SER A 58 4.92 -1.13 -7.17
N GLY A 59 4.09 -0.33 -7.83
CA GLY A 59 4.22 -0.09 -9.27
C GLY A 59 4.10 -1.41 -10.04
N ARG A 60 5.22 -1.88 -10.62
CA ARG A 60 5.32 -3.18 -11.32
C ARG A 60 6.08 -4.25 -10.54
N VAL A 61 6.55 -3.94 -9.33
CA VAL A 61 7.29 -4.90 -8.50
C VAL A 61 6.31 -5.65 -7.60
N LEU A 62 6.14 -6.94 -7.85
CA LEU A 62 5.39 -7.83 -6.97
C LEU A 62 6.33 -8.46 -5.96
N LYS A 63 6.10 -8.14 -4.68
CA LYS A 63 6.76 -8.73 -3.53
C LYS A 63 5.87 -9.77 -2.87
N THR A 64 6.41 -10.95 -2.62
CA THR A 64 5.77 -11.98 -1.80
C THR A 64 6.59 -12.17 -0.52
N THR A 65 5.92 -12.21 0.62
CA THR A 65 6.51 -12.61 1.90
C THR A 65 5.74 -13.83 2.40
N ASP A 66 6.41 -14.94 2.66
CA ASP A 66 5.75 -16.12 3.21
C ASP A 66 5.52 -16.01 4.73
N ALA A 67 4.94 -17.06 5.33
CA ALA A 67 4.69 -17.12 6.76
C ALA A 67 5.97 -17.23 7.62
N ALA A 68 7.07 -17.73 7.05
CA ALA A 68 8.37 -17.77 7.71
C ALA A 68 9.09 -16.39 7.67
N GLY A 69 8.62 -15.49 6.81
CA GLY A 69 9.17 -14.15 6.62
C GLY A 69 10.19 -14.05 5.49
N GLU A 70 10.37 -15.12 4.70
CA GLU A 70 11.19 -15.11 3.49
C GLU A 70 10.54 -14.25 2.42
N ARG A 71 11.35 -13.56 1.63
CA ARG A 71 10.89 -12.52 0.70
C ARG A 71 11.44 -12.76 -0.69
N GLU A 72 10.54 -12.68 -1.65
CA GLU A 72 10.86 -12.71 -3.08
C GLU A 72 10.23 -11.50 -3.77
N GLU A 73 10.95 -10.94 -4.74
CA GLU A 73 10.48 -9.82 -5.55
C GLU A 73 10.64 -10.19 -7.02
N ARG A 74 9.63 -9.86 -7.82
CA ARG A 74 9.67 -9.99 -9.28
C ARG A 74 9.03 -8.77 -9.94
N GLU A 75 9.62 -8.33 -11.04
CA GLU A 75 9.04 -7.28 -11.87
C GLU A 75 8.02 -7.87 -12.86
N LEU A 76 6.89 -7.18 -13.04
CA LEU A 76 5.84 -7.56 -13.99
C LEU A 76 6.06 -6.80 -15.30
N GLU A 77 6.25 -7.55 -16.39
CA GLU A 77 6.76 -6.99 -17.65
C GLU A 77 5.67 -6.32 -18.48
N THR A 78 4.43 -6.82 -18.40
CA THR A 78 3.33 -6.37 -19.27
C THR A 78 2.16 -5.79 -18.47
N ASP A 79 1.34 -4.98 -19.14
CA ASP A 79 0.16 -4.39 -18.51
C ASP A 79 -0.89 -5.46 -18.19
N GLU A 80 -1.02 -6.46 -19.06
CA GLU A 80 -1.88 -7.62 -18.86
C GLU A 80 -1.49 -8.40 -17.61
N GLU A 81 -0.20 -8.57 -17.35
CA GLU A 81 0.29 -9.24 -16.16
C GLU A 81 -0.03 -8.44 -14.89
N VAL A 82 0.17 -7.12 -14.91
CA VAL A 82 -0.19 -6.24 -13.80
C VAL A 82 -1.68 -6.31 -13.50
N LEU A 83 -2.53 -6.21 -14.52
CA LEU A 83 -3.98 -6.32 -14.40
C LEU A 83 -4.42 -7.70 -13.90
N GLY A 84 -3.78 -8.76 -14.39
CA GLY A 84 -4.00 -10.13 -13.92
C GLY A 84 -3.69 -10.28 -12.43
N VAL A 85 -2.56 -9.73 -11.98
CA VAL A 85 -2.19 -9.75 -10.56
C VAL A 85 -3.19 -8.98 -9.70
N TYR A 86 -3.65 -7.80 -10.11
CA TYR A 86 -4.70 -7.05 -9.39
C TYR A 86 -5.97 -7.88 -9.22
N ARG A 87 -6.47 -8.48 -10.31
CA ARG A 87 -7.68 -9.30 -10.28
C ARG A 87 -7.50 -10.56 -9.44
N GLU A 88 -6.50 -11.36 -9.74
CA GLU A 88 -6.38 -12.73 -9.22
C GLU A 88 -5.83 -12.77 -7.80
N ARG A 89 -4.92 -11.85 -7.48
CA ARG A 89 -4.21 -11.86 -6.19
C ARG A 89 -4.80 -10.86 -5.21
N PHE A 90 -5.31 -9.72 -5.68
CA PHE A 90 -5.88 -8.68 -4.82
C PHE A 90 -7.41 -8.60 -4.87
N GLY A 91 -8.08 -9.25 -5.84
CA GLY A 91 -9.53 -9.17 -6.01
C GLY A 91 -10.00 -7.79 -6.50
N VAL A 92 -9.13 -7.04 -7.17
CA VAL A 92 -9.41 -5.69 -7.67
C VAL A 92 -9.45 -5.74 -9.19
N GLU A 93 -10.63 -5.51 -9.76
CA GLU A 93 -10.79 -5.36 -11.21
C GLU A 93 -10.44 -3.93 -11.63
N LEU A 94 -9.56 -3.81 -12.62
CA LEU A 94 -9.13 -2.53 -13.17
C LEU A 94 -9.19 -2.58 -14.70
N ASP A 95 -9.73 -1.53 -15.32
CA ASP A 95 -9.79 -1.42 -16.77
C ASP A 95 -8.44 -1.08 -17.41
N ARG A 96 -7.50 -0.53 -16.62
CA ARG A 96 -6.17 -0.10 -17.05
C ARG A 96 -5.17 -0.13 -15.89
N VAL A 97 -3.90 -0.28 -16.21
CA VAL A 97 -2.83 -0.24 -15.21
C VAL A 97 -2.82 1.13 -14.52
N PRO A 98 -2.81 1.17 -13.16
CA PRO A 98 -2.72 2.44 -12.44
C PRO A 98 -1.43 3.18 -12.78
N THR A 99 -1.54 4.49 -12.89
CA THR A 99 -0.38 5.39 -13.04
C THR A 99 -0.39 6.40 -11.91
N VAL A 100 0.78 6.76 -11.40
CA VAL A 100 0.90 7.90 -10.46
C VAL A 100 0.37 9.14 -11.19
N ARG A 101 -0.41 9.97 -10.50
CA ARG A 101 -0.88 11.24 -11.08
C ARG A 101 0.35 12.09 -11.36
N ASN A 102 0.65 12.34 -12.64
CA ASN A 102 1.74 13.23 -13.03
C ASN A 102 1.52 14.59 -12.38
N ARG A 103 2.52 15.06 -11.64
CA ARG A 103 2.60 16.46 -11.25
C ARG A 103 2.97 17.21 -12.51
N GLU A 104 2.01 17.76 -13.23
CA GLU A 104 2.34 18.88 -14.11
C GLU A 104 2.98 19.95 -13.23
N GLY A 105 4.25 20.24 -13.51
CA GLY A 105 5.03 21.21 -12.78
C GLY A 105 4.44 22.59 -12.98
N HIS A 106 3.88 23.16 -11.92
CA HIS A 106 3.92 24.61 -11.79
C HIS A 106 5.28 24.96 -11.19
N GLY A 107 6.12 25.56 -12.05
CA GLY A 107 7.31 26.31 -11.65
C GLY A 107 6.95 27.63 -10.97
#